data_AF-A0A522F1W8-F1
#
_entry.id   AF-A0A522F1W8-F1
#
_cell.length_a   1.000
_cell.length_b   1.000
_cell.length_c   1.000
_cell.angle_alpha   90.00
_cell.angle_beta   90.00
_cell.angle_gamma   90.00
#
_symmetry.space_group_name_H-M   'P 1'
#
loop_
_entity.id
_entity.type
_entity.pdbx_description
1 polymer ?
#
loop_
_entity_poly.entity_id
_entity_poly.type
_entity_poly.pdbx_seq_one_letter_code
_entity_poly.pdbx_strand_id
1 'polypeptide(L)' 'MTSIKTCKIKLLNKTYEIKCPEGEEPNLILAAKKLSDQMAEKKEKFKLLDNYQILLLAALDIGHELIICKNEQEHQRHQV' A
#
# COMPACT_ATOMS: atom_id res chain seq x y z
N MET A 1 -23.73 13.92 2.25
CA MET A 1 -23.73 12.47 1.96
C MET A 1 -22.46 12.19 1.19
N THR A 2 -21.56 11.35 1.70
CA THR A 2 -20.35 10.96 0.95
C THR A 2 -20.76 9.96 -0.13
N SER A 3 -20.72 10.39 -1.38
CA SER A 3 -20.93 9.51 -2.54
C SER A 3 -19.82 8.45 -2.56
N ILE A 4 -20.20 7.17 -2.47
CA ILE A 4 -19.27 6.05 -2.55
C ILE A 4 -19.16 5.65 -4.02
N LYS A 5 -17.94 5.64 -4.55
CA LYS A 5 -17.61 5.16 -5.90
C LYS A 5 -16.88 3.83 -5.81
N THR A 6 -16.88 3.08 -6.91
CA THR A 6 -16.11 1.84 -7.03
C THR A 6 -14.83 2.13 -7.80
N CYS A 7 -13.70 1.98 -7.14
CA CYS A 7 -12.37 2.13 -7.70
C CYS A 7 -11.82 0.76 -8.13
N LYS A 8 -11.24 0.67 -9.32
CA LYS A 8 -10.54 -0.53 -9.80
C LYS A 8 -9.04 -0.37 -9.57
N ILE A 9 -8.46 -1.25 -8.75
CA ILE A 9 -7.01 -1.30 -8.52
C ILE A 9 -6.41 -2.58 -9.09
N LYS A 10 -5.13 -2.55 -9.47
CA LYS A 10 -4.41 -3.69 -10.03
C LYS A 10 -3.21 -4.05 -9.17
N LEU A 11 -3.12 -5.31 -8.72
CA LEU A 11 -2.04 -5.86 -7.90
C LEU A 11 -1.54 -7.17 -8.53
N LEU A 12 -0.24 -7.27 -8.90
CA LEU A 12 0.36 -8.47 -9.50
C LEU A 12 -0.53 -9.18 -10.54
N ASN A 13 -1.03 -8.43 -11.52
CA ASN A 13 -1.96 -8.89 -12.58
C ASN A 13 -3.40 -9.25 -12.17
N LYS A 14 -3.77 -9.12 -10.90
CA LYS A 14 -5.17 -9.23 -10.46
C LYS A 14 -5.79 -7.85 -10.32
N THR A 15 -7.04 -7.73 -10.78
CA THR A 15 -7.84 -6.51 -10.63
C THR A 15 -8.78 -6.69 -9.45
N TYR A 16 -8.83 -5.70 -8.57
CA TYR A 16 -9.70 -5.68 -7.40
C TYR A 16 -10.59 -4.45 -7.44
N GLU A 17 -11.85 -4.61 -7.08
CA GLU A 17 -12.83 -3.53 -6.98
C GLU A 17 -13.00 -3.16 -5.52
N ILE A 18 -12.67 -1.91 -5.19
CA ILE A 18 -12.72 -1.38 -3.82
C ILE A 18 -13.70 -0.22 -3.78
N LYS A 19 -14.56 -0.21 -2.77
CA LYS A 19 -15.44 0.93 -2.49
C LYS A 19 -14.61 2.05 -1.89
N CYS A 20 -14.60 3.20 -2.55
CA CYS A 20 -13.84 4.37 -2.21
C CYS A 20 -14.79 5.57 -2.07
N PRO A 21 -14.65 6.41 -1.03
CA PRO A 21 -15.38 7.67 -0.99
C PRO A 21 -14.88 8.62 -2.07
N GLU A 22 -15.77 9.51 -2.52
CA GLU A 22 -15.48 10.48 -3.57
C GLU A 22 -14.28 11.38 -3.19
N GLY A 23 -13.26 11.42 -4.05
CA GLY A 23 -12.02 12.18 -3.84
C GLY A 23 -10.83 11.36 -3.32
N GLU A 24 -11.04 10.16 -2.79
CA GLU A 24 -9.95 9.29 -2.32
C GLU A 24 -9.43 8.30 -3.37
N GLU A 25 -10.13 8.19 -4.51
CA GLU A 25 -9.70 7.38 -5.66
C GLU A 25 -8.21 7.54 -6.04
N PRO A 26 -7.66 8.77 -6.23
CA PRO A 26 -6.25 8.92 -6.59
C PRO A 26 -5.30 8.41 -5.50
N ASN A 27 -5.63 8.62 -4.23
CA ASN A 27 -4.82 8.14 -3.11
C ASN A 27 -4.82 6.61 -3.04
N LEU A 28 -5.98 5.98 -3.28
CA LEU A 28 -6.12 4.52 -3.32
C LEU A 28 -5.37 3.91 -4.51
N ILE A 29 -5.43 4.54 -5.69
CA ILE A 29 -4.66 4.11 -6.86
C ILE A 29 -3.16 4.21 -6.57
N LEU A 30 -2.72 5.30 -5.93
CA LEU A 30 -1.32 5.47 -5.55
C LEU A 30 -0.87 4.41 -4.54
N ALA A 31 -1.69 4.15 -3.51
CA ALA A 31 -1.41 3.11 -2.51
C ALA A 31 -1.34 1.72 -3.15
N ALA A 32 -2.26 1.40 -4.05
CA ALA A 32 -2.25 0.13 -4.79
C ALA A 32 -1.02 0.01 -5.69
N LYS A 33 -0.61 1.10 -6.34
CA LYS A 33 0.63 1.14 -7.14
C LYS A 33 1.85 0.87 -6.25
N LYS A 34 1.98 1.57 -5.11
CA LYS A 34 3.08 1.37 -4.16
C LYS A 34 3.15 -0.09 -3.68
N LEU A 35 2.00 -0.68 -3.35
CA LEU A 35 1.89 -2.09 -2.97
C LEU A 35 2.34 -3.02 -4.10
N SER A 36 1.89 -2.77 -5.34
CA SER A 36 2.28 -3.59 -6.49
C SER A 36 3.77 -3.50 -6.81
N ASP A 37 4.37 -2.31 -6.70
CA ASP A 37 5.81 -2.09 -6.88
C ASP A 37 6.61 -2.86 -5.81
N GLN A 38 6.24 -2.71 -4.53
CA GLN A 38 6.83 -3.46 -3.41
C GLN A 38 6.72 -4.99 -3.59
N MET A 39 5.58 -5.47 -4.07
CA MET A 39 5.38 -6.89 -4.38
C MET A 39 6.29 -7.37 -5.51
N ALA A 40 6.49 -6.56 -6.57
CA ALA A 40 7.37 -6.91 -7.67
C ALA A 40 8.83 -7.00 -7.22
N GLU A 41 9.30 -6.03 -6.43
CA GLU A 41 10.66 -6.03 -5.85
C GLU A 41 10.88 -7.25 -4.94
N LYS A 42 9.95 -7.51 -4.03
CA LYS A 42 10.03 -8.67 -3.12
C LYS A 42 9.95 -9.99 -3.88
N LYS A 43 9.18 -10.07 -4.97
CA LYS A 43 9.12 -11.27 -5.81
C LYS A 43 10.45 -11.56 -6.51
N GLU A 44 11.17 -10.52 -6.94
CA GLU A 44 12.50 -10.69 -7.52
C GLU A 44 13.51 -11.15 -6.48
N LYS A 45 13.45 -10.57 -5.26
CA LYS A 45 14.32 -10.91 -4.13
C LYS A 45 14.04 -12.30 -3.54
N PHE A 46 12.77 -12.68 -3.44
CA PHE A 46 12.30 -13.90 -2.78
C PHE A 46 11.54 -14.80 -3.76
N LYS A 47 12.25 -15.32 -4.77
CA LYS A 47 11.66 -16.16 -5.84
C LYS A 47 10.98 -17.45 -5.38
N LEU A 48 11.27 -17.90 -4.15
CA LEU A 48 10.72 -19.12 -3.56
C LEU A 48 9.37 -18.90 -2.83
N LEU A 49 8.96 -17.64 -2.61
CA LEU A 49 7.74 -17.33 -1.87
C LEU A 49 6.53 -17.18 -2.81
N ASP A 50 5.38 -17.67 -2.36
CA ASP A 50 4.11 -17.51 -3.09
C ASP A 50 3.66 -16.05 -3.15
N ASN A 51 2.82 -15.73 -4.13
CA ASN A 51 2.28 -14.38 -4.30
C ASN A 51 1.54 -13.86 -3.04
N TYR A 52 0.92 -14.75 -2.25
CA TYR A 52 0.28 -14.38 -0.99
C TYR A 52 1.30 -14.00 0.10
N GLN A 53 2.40 -14.73 0.19
CA GLN A 53 3.48 -14.43 1.13
C GLN A 53 4.20 -13.14 0.74
N ILE A 54 4.43 -12.93 -0.56
CA ILE A 54 4.94 -11.67 -1.12
C ILE A 54 3.98 -10.51 -0.81
N LEU A 55 2.66 -10.70 -0.97
CA LEU A 55 1.65 -9.69 -0.62
C LEU A 55 1.74 -9.32 0.86
N LEU A 56 1.80 -10.31 1.75
CA LEU A 56 1.91 -10.09 3.19
C LEU A 56 3.19 -9.32 3.52
N LEU A 57 4.31 -9.70 2.92
CA LEU A 57 5.60 -9.07 3.15
C LEU A 57 5.64 -7.63 2.61
N ALA A 58 4.98 -7.36 1.48
CA ALA A 58 4.85 -6.01 0.92
C ALA A 58 3.93 -5.12 1.76
N ALA A 59 2.79 -5.66 2.21
CA ALA A 59 1.86 -4.94 3.08
C ALA A 59 2.51 -4.59 4.43
N LEU A 60 3.25 -5.54 5.02
CA LEU A 60 3.96 -5.34 6.28
C LEU A 60 5.03 -4.25 6.14
N ASP A 61 5.76 -4.24 5.02
CA ASP A 61 6.83 -3.28 4.75
C ASP A 61 6.30 -1.85 4.63
N ILE A 62 5.20 -1.65 3.88
CA ILE A 62 4.53 -0.36 3.79
C ILE A 62 4.02 0.10 5.16
N GLY A 63 3.47 -0.82 5.96
CA GLY A 63 3.06 -0.53 7.33
C GLY A 63 4.25 -0.12 8.22
N HIS A 64 5.38 -0.82 8.07
CA HIS A 64 6.61 -0.54 8.81
C HIS A 64 7.20 0.83 8.42
N GLU A 65 7.27 1.17 7.12
CA GLU A 65 7.66 2.50 6.64
C GLU A 65 6.76 3.60 7.25
N LEU A 66 5.45 3.39 7.28
CA LEU A 66 4.50 4.36 7.83
C LEU A 66 4.68 4.57 9.34
N ILE A 67 4.93 3.49 10.09
CA ILE A 67 5.21 3.56 11.53
C ILE A 67 6.54 4.29 11.79
N ILE A 68 7.59 3.99 11.02
CA ILE A 68 8.88 4.68 11.11
C ILE A 68 8.71 6.19 10.87
N CYS A 69 8.10 6.56 9.74
CA CYS A 69 7.84 7.97 9.43
C CYS A 69 7.04 8.67 10.53
N LYS A 70 6.03 8.01 11.09
CA LYS A 70 5.23 8.58 12.19
C LYS A 70 6.09 8.79 13.45
N ASN A 71 6.89 7.80 13.84
CA ASN A 71 7.77 7.91 15.00
C ASN A 71 8.83 9.01 14.81
N GLU A 72 9.44 9.10 13.62
CA GLU A 72 10.41 10.16 13.30
C GLU A 72 9.77 11.54 13.35
N GLN A 73 8.55 11.69 12.81
CA GLN A 73 7.80 12.94 12.87
C GLN A 73 7.44 13.33 14.32
N GLU A 74 7.08 12.37 15.17
CA GLU A 74 6.84 12.63 16.60
C GLU A 74 8.12 13.02 17.36
N HIS A 75 9.25 12.41 17.03
CA HIS A 75 10.55 12.75 17.60
C HIS A 75 10.99 14.17 17.19
N GLN A 76 10.78 14.54 15.92
CA GLN A 76 11.02 15.90 15.43
C GLN A 76 10.10 16.93 16.08
N ARG A 77 8.84 16.59 16.34
CA ARG A 77 7.88 17.46 17.03
C ARG A 77 8.21 17.71 18.50
N HIS A 78 8.89 16.79 19.17
CA HIS A 78 9.32 16.97 20.57
C HIS A 78 10.66 17.71 20.71
N GLN A 79 11.41 17.90 19.62
CA GLN A 79 12.67 18.64 19.62
C GLN A 79 12.53 20.13 19.25
N VAL A 80 11.29 20.63 19.02
CA VAL A 80 11.00 22.06 18.76
C VAL A 80 10.31 22.74 19.94
#